data_AF-A0A7J3ZN30-F1
#
_entry.id   AF-A0A7J3ZN30-F1
#
_cell.length_a   1.000
_cell.length_b   1.000
_cell.length_c   1.000
_cell.angle_alpha   90.00
_cell.angle_beta   90.00
_cell.angle_gamma   90.00
#
_symmetry.space_group_name_H-M   'P 1'
#
loop_
_entity.id
_entity.type
_entity.pdbx_description
1 polymer ?
#
loop_
_entity_poly.entity_id
_entity_poly.type
_entity_poly.pdbx_seq_one_letter_code
_entity_poly.pdbx_strand_id
1 'polypeptide(L)'
;MFLPPSIFSPPWARRLQRTPRGPRVKPPLARPSPRQGSLDDGAHTPIYPIAPYKGSGLSLEVWRYVAKRFLANAFYTDAVKRLRSAELSIAGIKLKASGSELVEPGFFEVYEYFRPEDNPIPDLVVGERLRIVSIRLHEGKTRPPDRLTEAELLRLMEEHGIGTDATRASFPQLIRERGYAVKEKGTFKPTPLGMKLIEVLESIDPKLVTPKTRRRIEEMMSRIERGEITYEEALEKATLEYKGLIKKLVERIDEKAAELASAISFTSS
;
A
#
# COMPACT_ATOMS: atom_id res chain seq x y z
N MET A 1 5.35 -6.20 12.28
CA MET A 1 4.91 -7.52 12.72
C MET A 1 6.12 -8.31 13.12
N PHE A 2 6.02 -8.99 14.27
CA PHE A 2 7.15 -9.51 15.01
C PHE A 2 7.52 -10.94 14.58
N LEU A 3 8.78 -11.20 14.23
CA LEU A 3 9.29 -12.57 14.01
C LEU A 3 9.93 -13.09 15.30
N PRO A 4 9.28 -13.98 16.06
CA PRO A 4 9.87 -14.57 17.27
C PRO A 4 11.11 -15.42 16.94
N PRO A 5 12.11 -15.46 17.85
CA PRO A 5 13.33 -16.25 17.65
C PRO A 5 13.09 -17.74 17.36
N SER A 6 11.99 -18.31 17.87
CA SER A 6 11.62 -19.72 17.70
C SER A 6 11.43 -20.14 16.23
N ILE A 7 10.99 -19.22 15.36
CA ILE A 7 10.81 -19.44 13.91
C ILE A 7 12.14 -19.82 13.25
N PHE A 8 13.27 -19.37 13.80
CA PHE A 8 14.57 -19.51 13.18
C PHE A 8 15.32 -20.80 13.52
N SER A 9 14.69 -21.74 14.23
CA SER A 9 15.31 -23.01 14.61
C SER A 9 15.70 -23.88 13.39
N PRO A 10 16.80 -24.65 13.39
CA PRO A 10 17.47 -25.17 12.19
C PRO A 10 16.68 -26.01 11.14
N PRO A 11 15.51 -26.64 11.41
CA PRO A 11 14.83 -27.45 10.41
C PRO A 11 14.28 -26.70 9.18
N TRP A 12 13.91 -25.41 9.28
CA TRP A 12 13.27 -24.69 8.17
C TRP A 12 14.27 -24.28 7.07
N ALA A 13 15.46 -23.76 7.44
CA ALA A 13 16.47 -23.28 6.49
C ALA A 13 16.98 -24.40 5.57
N ARG A 14 17.24 -25.58 6.16
CA ARG A 14 17.67 -26.78 5.43
C ARG A 14 16.59 -27.34 4.49
N ARG A 15 15.30 -27.15 4.81
CA ARG A 15 14.19 -27.61 3.97
C ARG A 15 14.00 -26.76 2.71
N LEU A 16 14.19 -25.44 2.80
CA LEU A 16 14.11 -24.53 1.65
C LEU A 16 15.24 -24.73 0.63
N GLN A 17 16.43 -25.16 1.08
CA GLN A 17 17.63 -25.38 0.25
C GLN A 17 17.50 -26.51 -0.78
N ARG A 18 16.56 -27.45 -0.61
CA ARG A 18 16.50 -28.70 -1.38
C ARG A 18 15.52 -28.70 -2.56
N THR A 19 15.05 -27.54 -3.02
CA THR A 19 14.05 -27.50 -4.10
C THR A 19 14.58 -26.98 -5.43
N PRO A 20 14.36 -27.72 -6.54
CA PRO A 20 14.72 -27.27 -7.89
C PRO A 20 14.05 -25.94 -8.30
N ARG A 21 12.92 -25.59 -7.68
CA ARG A 21 12.14 -24.37 -7.93
C ARG A 21 12.13 -23.38 -6.76
N GLY A 22 13.03 -23.55 -5.78
CA GLY A 22 13.15 -22.68 -4.59
C GLY A 22 13.45 -21.21 -4.92
N PRO A 23 13.73 -20.34 -3.92
CA PRO A 23 13.93 -18.91 -4.14
C PRO A 23 15.17 -18.58 -4.99
N ARG A 24 15.90 -19.59 -5.49
CA ARG A 24 17.17 -19.53 -6.24
C ARG A 24 18.34 -18.93 -5.45
N VAL A 25 18.12 -18.53 -4.20
CA VAL A 25 19.12 -17.96 -3.30
C VAL A 25 19.29 -18.86 -2.08
N LYS A 26 20.53 -19.17 -1.71
CA LYS A 26 20.86 -19.99 -0.54
C LYS A 26 20.78 -19.10 0.71
N PRO A 27 20.07 -19.51 1.79
CA PRO A 27 20.13 -18.79 3.06
C PRO A 27 21.59 -18.74 3.54
N PRO A 28 22.11 -17.55 3.92
CA PRO A 28 23.43 -17.42 4.53
C PRO A 28 23.58 -18.33 5.75
N LEU A 29 24.80 -18.80 6.03
CA LEU A 29 25.12 -19.57 7.25
C LEU A 29 25.10 -18.69 8.52
N ALA A 30 24.88 -17.38 8.38
CA ALA A 30 24.84 -16.42 9.46
C ALA A 30 23.62 -16.65 10.37
N ARG A 31 23.75 -16.24 11.64
CA ARG A 31 22.60 -16.20 12.54
C ARG A 31 21.58 -15.16 12.02
N PRO A 32 20.27 -15.48 12.04
CA PRO A 32 19.27 -14.52 11.60
C PRO A 32 19.22 -13.31 12.52
N SER A 33 19.05 -12.13 11.93
CA SER A 33 18.87 -10.86 12.62
C SER A 33 17.75 -10.07 11.93
N PRO A 34 16.48 -10.50 12.06
CA PRO A 34 15.37 -9.85 11.38
C PRO A 34 15.09 -8.45 11.92
N ARG A 35 14.83 -7.50 11.02
CA ARG A 35 14.25 -6.22 11.41
C ARG A 35 12.80 -6.45 11.83
N GLN A 36 12.45 -5.95 13.02
CA GLN A 36 11.09 -6.01 13.55
C GLN A 36 10.29 -4.81 13.05
N GLY A 37 9.09 -5.06 12.51
CA GLY A 37 8.18 -3.98 12.08
C GLY A 37 7.32 -3.47 13.23
N SER A 38 6.81 -2.24 13.12
CA SER A 38 6.06 -1.53 14.16
C SER A 38 4.66 -2.06 14.49
N LEU A 39 4.03 -2.79 13.57
CA LEU A 39 2.68 -3.36 13.76
C LEU A 39 2.76 -4.74 14.41
N ASP A 40 2.36 -4.93 15.65
CA ASP A 40 2.27 -6.24 16.30
C ASP A 40 0.90 -6.38 16.94
N ASP A 41 0.10 -7.33 16.46
CA ASP A 41 -1.22 -7.63 17.01
C ASP A 41 -1.16 -8.67 18.13
N GLY A 42 0.04 -9.23 18.42
CA GLY A 42 0.25 -10.27 19.42
C GLY A 42 -0.41 -11.62 19.10
N ALA A 43 -1.15 -11.73 18.00
CA ALA A 43 -1.93 -12.89 17.61
C ALA A 43 -1.35 -13.59 16.37
N HIS A 44 -0.70 -12.83 15.50
CA HIS A 44 -0.22 -13.30 14.22
C HIS A 44 1.24 -12.91 13.98
N THR A 45 2.03 -13.92 13.59
CA THR A 45 3.37 -13.69 13.04
C THR A 45 3.26 -13.18 11.60
N PRO A 46 4.27 -12.44 11.09
CA PRO A 46 4.32 -12.06 9.68
C PRO A 46 4.18 -13.25 8.74
N ILE A 47 3.80 -13.01 7.49
CA ILE A 47 3.79 -14.05 6.46
C ILE A 47 5.24 -14.45 6.14
N TYR A 48 5.59 -15.72 6.35
CA TYR A 48 6.90 -16.30 6.03
C TYR A 48 6.77 -17.71 5.45
N PRO A 49 7.76 -18.20 4.69
CA PRO A 49 7.69 -19.55 4.12
C PRO A 49 7.94 -20.63 5.18
N ILE A 50 6.97 -21.53 5.38
CA ILE A 50 7.12 -22.70 6.29
C ILE A 50 7.68 -23.94 5.59
N ALA A 51 7.49 -24.03 4.27
CA ALA A 51 7.91 -25.17 3.46
C ALA A 51 8.17 -24.74 2.01
N PRO A 52 8.94 -25.53 1.26
CA PRO A 52 9.10 -25.30 -0.17
C PRO A 52 7.79 -25.48 -0.94
N TYR A 53 7.53 -24.58 -1.88
CA TYR A 53 6.38 -24.71 -2.77
C TYR A 53 6.71 -25.57 -3.99
N LYS A 54 5.90 -26.60 -4.25
CA LYS A 54 6.10 -27.56 -5.36
C LYS A 54 5.27 -27.23 -6.62
N GLY A 55 4.33 -26.29 -6.52
CA GLY A 55 3.46 -25.90 -7.63
C GLY A 55 4.15 -25.07 -8.72
N SER A 56 3.34 -24.42 -9.54
CA SER A 56 3.76 -23.56 -10.66
C SER A 56 2.81 -22.36 -10.82
N GLY A 57 3.10 -21.49 -11.78
CA GLY A 57 2.27 -20.33 -12.09
C GLY A 57 2.33 -19.24 -11.01
N LEU A 58 1.25 -18.45 -10.90
CA LEU A 58 1.18 -17.28 -10.03
C LEU A 58 1.46 -17.62 -8.56
N SER A 59 0.95 -18.74 -8.06
CA SER A 59 1.18 -19.17 -6.68
C SER A 59 2.65 -19.42 -6.37
N LEU A 60 3.43 -19.90 -7.34
CA LEU A 60 4.88 -20.04 -7.19
C LEU A 60 5.58 -18.67 -7.14
N GLU A 61 5.12 -17.70 -7.93
CA GLU A 61 5.68 -16.34 -7.91
C GLU A 61 5.37 -15.60 -6.61
N VAL A 62 4.13 -15.73 -6.08
CA VAL A 62 3.76 -15.20 -4.76
C VAL A 62 4.62 -15.84 -3.68
N TRP A 63 4.78 -17.17 -3.71
CA TRP A 63 5.63 -17.86 -2.75
C TRP A 63 7.10 -17.41 -2.83
N ARG A 64 7.64 -17.22 -4.05
CA ARG A 64 9.02 -16.73 -4.25
C ARG A 64 9.21 -15.33 -3.71
N TYR A 65 8.25 -14.43 -3.96
CA TYR A 65 8.27 -13.07 -3.43
C TYR A 65 8.30 -13.07 -1.89
N VAL A 66 7.41 -13.83 -1.26
CA VAL A 66 7.37 -13.99 0.21
C VAL A 66 8.68 -14.59 0.73
N ALA A 67 9.19 -15.62 0.09
CA ALA A 67 10.43 -16.28 0.51
C ALA A 67 11.65 -15.37 0.37
N LYS A 68 11.80 -14.65 -0.74
CA LYS A 68 12.88 -13.68 -0.94
C LYS A 68 12.79 -12.53 0.06
N ARG A 69 11.59 -12.00 0.32
CA ARG A 69 11.36 -10.95 1.33
C ARG A 69 11.75 -11.43 2.73
N PHE A 70 11.39 -12.65 3.10
CA PHE A 70 11.78 -13.23 4.38
C PHE A 70 13.31 -13.39 4.49
N LEU A 71 13.96 -13.90 3.44
CA LEU A 71 15.41 -14.06 3.42
C LEU A 71 16.14 -12.72 3.52
N ALA A 72 15.72 -11.74 2.72
CA ALA A 72 16.21 -10.36 2.78
C ALA A 72 16.12 -9.79 4.20
N ASN A 73 14.96 -9.91 4.84
CA ASN A 73 14.76 -9.35 6.17
C ASN A 73 15.57 -10.05 7.24
N ALA A 74 15.66 -11.38 7.19
CA ALA A 74 16.22 -12.17 8.28
C ALA A 74 17.73 -12.41 8.20
N PHE A 75 18.33 -12.39 7.00
CA PHE A 75 19.71 -12.87 6.81
C PHE A 75 20.63 -11.90 6.06
N TYR A 76 20.09 -10.84 5.45
CA TYR A 76 20.89 -9.87 4.71
C TYR A 76 20.98 -8.56 5.46
N THR A 77 22.07 -7.84 5.24
CA THR A 77 22.29 -6.50 5.78
C THR A 77 21.57 -5.44 4.96
N ASP A 78 21.48 -4.24 5.51
CA ASP A 78 21.02 -3.08 4.77
C ASP A 78 21.93 -2.83 3.55
N ALA A 79 21.30 -2.36 2.47
CA ALA A 79 22.02 -1.85 1.31
C ALA A 79 22.72 -0.53 1.67
N VAL A 80 23.97 -0.34 1.24
CA VAL A 80 24.72 0.90 1.44
C VAL A 80 24.73 1.69 0.14
N LYS A 81 24.20 2.91 0.18
CA LYS A 81 24.23 3.85 -0.94
C LYS A 81 25.14 5.03 -0.65
N ARG A 82 25.84 5.49 -1.68
CA ARG A 82 26.53 6.78 -1.66
C ARG A 82 25.61 7.82 -2.27
N LEU A 83 25.28 8.85 -1.51
CA LEU A 83 24.57 10.03 -1.99
C LEU A 83 25.57 11.17 -2.17
N ARG A 84 25.54 11.84 -3.33
CA ARG A 84 26.32 13.03 -3.63
C ARG A 84 25.37 14.15 -3.99
N SER A 85 25.67 15.36 -3.52
CA SER A 85 24.95 16.57 -3.94
C SER A 85 25.90 17.73 -4.07
N ALA A 86 25.71 18.55 -5.10
CA ALA A 86 26.47 19.76 -5.35
C ALA A 86 25.51 20.95 -5.50
N GLU A 87 25.87 22.07 -4.88
CA GLU A 87 25.24 23.38 -5.12
C GLU A 87 26.12 24.16 -6.10
N LEU A 88 25.53 24.56 -7.22
CA LEU A 88 26.18 25.29 -8.30
C LEU A 88 25.65 26.72 -8.30
N SER A 89 26.53 27.70 -8.43
CA SER A 89 26.15 29.10 -8.59
C SER A 89 26.44 29.56 -10.01
N ILE A 90 25.41 30.02 -10.71
CA ILE A 90 25.51 30.58 -12.06
C ILE A 90 24.93 31.99 -12.02
N ALA A 91 25.78 33.01 -12.15
CA ALA A 91 25.35 34.41 -12.13
C ALA A 91 24.43 34.76 -10.93
N GLY A 92 24.70 34.19 -9.75
CA GLY A 92 23.90 34.39 -8.54
C GLY A 92 22.71 33.43 -8.37
N ILE A 93 22.36 32.64 -9.39
CA ILE A 93 21.32 31.61 -9.31
C ILE A 93 21.92 30.33 -8.74
N LYS A 94 21.31 29.83 -7.65
CA LYS A 94 21.67 28.56 -7.03
C LYS A 94 20.92 27.41 -7.69
N LEU A 95 21.66 26.45 -8.21
CA LEU A 95 21.15 25.20 -8.76
C LEU A 95 21.67 24.03 -7.92
N LYS A 96 20.91 22.94 -7.85
CA LYS A 96 21.31 21.73 -7.13
C LYS A 96 21.36 20.54 -8.08
N ALA A 97 22.45 19.80 -8.03
CA ALA A 97 22.56 18.48 -8.62
C ALA A 97 22.68 17.46 -7.48
N SER A 98 21.97 16.34 -7.59
CA SER A 98 22.09 15.22 -6.67
C SER A 98 22.16 13.93 -7.45
N GLY A 99 22.97 12.99 -6.98
CA GLY A 99 23.10 11.67 -7.55
C GLY A 99 23.32 10.62 -6.48
N SER A 100 23.00 9.37 -6.77
CA SER A 100 23.25 8.27 -5.86
C SER A 100 23.69 7.02 -6.59
N GLU A 101 24.54 6.22 -5.94
CA GLU A 101 24.94 4.91 -6.44
C GLU A 101 24.95 3.88 -5.30
N LEU A 102 24.66 2.63 -5.63
CA LEU A 102 24.74 1.50 -4.72
C LEU A 102 26.21 1.09 -4.53
N VAL A 103 26.69 1.16 -3.30
CA VAL A 103 28.06 0.74 -2.93
C VAL A 103 28.06 -0.71 -2.49
N GLU A 104 27.13 -1.07 -1.61
CA GLU A 104 26.92 -2.44 -1.16
C GLU A 104 25.46 -2.84 -1.40
N PRO A 105 25.18 -3.95 -2.10
CA PRO A 105 23.82 -4.31 -2.45
C PRO A 105 22.98 -4.77 -1.25
N GLY A 106 23.59 -5.34 -0.21
CA GLY A 106 22.88 -5.85 0.96
C GLY A 106 21.72 -6.78 0.56
N PHE A 107 20.54 -6.54 1.13
CA PHE A 107 19.34 -7.33 0.81
C PHE A 107 18.91 -7.29 -0.67
N PHE A 108 19.36 -6.34 -1.48
CA PHE A 108 19.05 -6.31 -2.93
C PHE A 108 19.67 -7.48 -3.70
N GLU A 109 20.63 -8.21 -3.13
CA GLU A 109 21.14 -9.44 -3.73
C GLU A 109 20.07 -10.53 -3.90
N VAL A 110 19.10 -10.58 -2.98
CA VAL A 110 18.04 -11.59 -2.97
C VAL A 110 16.66 -11.04 -3.28
N TYR A 111 16.45 -9.74 -3.05
CA TYR A 111 15.15 -9.09 -3.16
C TYR A 111 15.26 -7.81 -3.99
N GLU A 112 15.32 -8.02 -5.30
CA GLU A 112 15.70 -7.05 -6.33
C GLU A 112 14.54 -6.18 -6.86
N TYR A 113 13.30 -6.50 -6.50
CA TYR A 113 12.07 -5.97 -7.13
C TYR A 113 11.93 -4.43 -7.12
N PHE A 114 12.62 -3.74 -6.21
CA PHE A 114 12.62 -2.28 -6.12
C PHE A 114 14.04 -1.71 -5.95
N ARG A 115 15.05 -2.40 -6.47
CA ARG A 115 16.41 -1.86 -6.49
C ARG A 115 16.42 -0.54 -7.29
N PRO A 116 16.83 0.58 -6.69
CA PRO A 116 16.90 1.85 -7.41
C PRO A 116 18.00 1.79 -8.48
N GLU A 117 17.78 2.48 -9.59
CA GLU A 117 18.83 2.71 -10.58
C GLU A 117 19.89 3.67 -10.03
N ASP A 118 21.14 3.42 -10.42
CA ASP A 118 22.25 4.29 -10.08
C ASP A 118 22.25 5.51 -11.00
N ASN A 119 22.39 6.68 -10.41
CA ASN A 119 22.52 7.95 -11.11
C ASN A 119 23.60 8.78 -10.40
N PRO A 120 24.88 8.37 -10.46
CA PRO A 120 25.96 9.09 -9.80
C PRO A 120 26.20 10.43 -10.51
N ILE A 121 26.55 11.44 -9.72
CA ILE A 121 27.16 12.66 -10.27
C ILE A 121 28.69 12.57 -10.16
N PRO A 122 29.44 13.25 -11.04
CA PRO A 122 30.89 13.32 -10.96
C PRO A 122 31.36 13.81 -9.60
N ASP A 123 32.59 13.44 -9.24
CA ASP A 123 33.27 14.03 -8.10
C ASP A 123 33.59 15.51 -8.41
N LEU A 124 33.21 16.40 -7.50
CA LEU A 124 33.36 17.84 -7.62
C LEU A 124 34.00 18.39 -6.34
N VAL A 125 34.82 19.42 -6.48
CA VAL A 125 35.49 20.09 -5.36
C VAL A 125 34.88 21.47 -5.11
N VAL A 126 34.82 21.90 -3.85
CA VAL A 126 34.37 23.25 -3.50
C VAL A 126 35.27 24.29 -4.15
N GLY A 127 34.66 25.24 -4.87
CA GLY A 127 35.39 26.28 -5.60
C GLY A 127 35.79 25.88 -7.03
N GLU A 128 35.52 24.64 -7.45
CA GLU A 128 35.76 24.19 -8.81
C GLU A 128 34.94 25.01 -9.83
N ARG A 129 35.60 25.44 -10.91
CA ARG A 129 34.96 26.20 -11.99
C ARG A 129 34.53 25.25 -13.09
N LEU A 130 33.23 25.10 -13.27
CA LEU A 130 32.64 24.28 -14.32
C LEU A 130 32.31 25.09 -15.56
N ARG A 131 32.52 24.49 -16.75
CA ARG A 131 32.09 25.08 -18.03
C ARG A 131 30.63 24.74 -18.28
N ILE A 132 29.81 25.77 -18.49
CA ILE A 132 28.41 25.58 -18.90
C ILE A 132 28.38 25.18 -20.38
N VAL A 133 27.86 23.99 -20.67
CA VAL A 133 27.71 23.48 -22.05
C VAL A 133 26.40 23.95 -22.68
N SER A 134 25.31 24.01 -21.91
CA SER A 134 24.02 24.52 -22.38
C SER A 134 23.14 24.95 -21.21
N ILE A 135 22.26 25.92 -21.46
CA ILE A 135 21.18 26.32 -20.54
C ILE A 135 19.87 26.21 -21.31
N ARG A 136 18.86 25.59 -20.69
CA ARG A 136 17.53 25.44 -21.27
C ARG A 136 16.48 25.87 -20.25
N LEU A 137 15.48 26.62 -20.69
CA LEU A 137 14.29 26.92 -19.92
C LEU A 137 13.20 25.91 -20.32
N HIS A 138 12.67 25.19 -19.34
CA HIS A 138 11.59 24.22 -19.58
C HIS A 138 10.27 24.83 -19.09
N GLU A 139 9.32 24.95 -20.00
CA GLU A 139 7.93 25.21 -19.64
C GLU A 139 7.23 23.87 -19.37
N GLY A 140 6.49 23.79 -18.27
CA GLY A 140 5.73 22.62 -17.87
C GLY A 140 4.31 22.99 -17.47
N LYS A 141 3.38 22.07 -17.69
CA LYS A 141 2.01 22.15 -17.16
C LYS A 141 1.82 21.09 -16.10
N THR A 142 1.06 21.41 -15.05
CA THR A 142 0.60 20.41 -14.10
C THR A 142 -0.36 19.45 -14.80
N ARG A 143 -0.43 18.23 -14.30
CA ARG A 143 -1.38 17.21 -14.75
C ARG A 143 -2.33 16.91 -13.58
N PRO A 144 -3.58 16.53 -13.86
CA PRO A 144 -4.46 16.04 -12.81
C PRO A 144 -3.85 14.78 -12.16
N PRO A 145 -4.23 14.47 -10.90
CA PRO A 145 -3.81 13.25 -10.24
C PRO A 145 -4.20 12.00 -11.04
N ASP A 146 -3.37 10.97 -10.97
CA ASP A 146 -3.70 9.67 -11.53
C ASP A 146 -4.87 9.03 -10.78
N ARG A 147 -5.60 8.17 -11.48
CA ARG A 147 -6.65 7.34 -10.86
C ARG A 147 -6.02 6.27 -9.99
N LEU A 148 -6.75 5.86 -8.95
CA LEU A 148 -6.28 4.86 -8.01
C LEU A 148 -6.14 3.48 -8.66
N THR A 149 -4.98 2.87 -8.49
CA THR A 149 -4.80 1.42 -8.62
C THR A 149 -5.45 0.69 -7.43
N GLU A 150 -5.58 -0.63 -7.56
CA GLU A 150 -6.09 -1.47 -6.47
C GLU A 150 -5.21 -1.43 -5.22
N ALA A 151 -3.88 -1.41 -5.40
CA ALA A 151 -2.93 -1.29 -4.30
C ALA A 151 -3.07 0.06 -3.58
N GLU A 152 -3.22 1.16 -4.33
CA GLU A 152 -3.42 2.49 -3.75
C GLU A 152 -4.76 2.61 -3.02
N LEU A 153 -5.84 2.02 -3.56
CA LEU A 153 -7.12 1.96 -2.88
C LEU A 153 -6.99 1.21 -1.55
N LEU A 154 -6.41 0.00 -1.55
CA LEU A 154 -6.21 -0.78 -0.32
C LEU A 154 -5.35 -0.03 0.71
N ARG A 155 -4.31 0.69 0.25
CA ARG A 155 -3.46 1.53 1.10
C ARG A 155 -4.25 2.68 1.73
N LEU A 156 -5.10 3.37 0.95
CA LEU A 156 -5.94 4.44 1.46
C LEU A 156 -6.97 3.92 2.48
N MET A 157 -7.50 2.72 2.27
CA MET A 157 -8.40 2.09 3.25
C MET A 157 -7.67 1.79 4.56
N GLU A 158 -6.41 1.33 4.51
CA GLU A 158 -5.56 1.16 5.70
C GLU A 158 -5.35 2.47 6.46
N GLU A 159 -4.91 3.50 5.73
CA GLU A 159 -4.58 4.83 6.28
C GLU A 159 -5.81 5.46 6.95
N HIS A 160 -6.99 5.20 6.40
CA HIS A 160 -8.26 5.65 6.94
C HIS A 160 -8.90 4.69 7.96
N GLY A 161 -8.28 3.56 8.27
CA GLY A 161 -8.80 2.59 9.23
C GLY A 161 -10.15 1.99 8.83
N ILE A 162 -10.35 1.71 7.54
CA ILE A 162 -11.55 1.04 7.01
C ILE A 162 -11.24 -0.42 6.72
N GLY A 163 -11.95 -1.32 7.40
CA GLY A 163 -11.80 -2.76 7.21
C GLY A 163 -10.51 -3.30 7.81
N THR A 164 -10.55 -4.58 8.16
CA THR A 164 -9.40 -5.37 8.60
C THR A 164 -8.63 -5.95 7.41
N ASP A 165 -7.44 -6.49 7.66
CA ASP A 165 -6.58 -7.11 6.63
C ASP A 165 -7.33 -8.14 5.77
N ALA A 166 -8.23 -8.92 6.37
CA ALA A 166 -9.02 -9.94 5.69
C ALA A 166 -10.17 -9.36 4.86
N THR A 167 -10.82 -8.30 5.33
CA THR A 167 -12.02 -7.74 4.68
C THR A 167 -11.67 -6.77 3.56
N ARG A 168 -10.59 -5.99 3.72
CA ARG A 168 -10.17 -4.98 2.73
C ARG A 168 -9.96 -5.55 1.33
N ALA A 169 -9.37 -6.74 1.22
CA ALA A 169 -9.08 -7.40 -0.05
C ALA A 169 -10.33 -7.67 -0.91
N SER A 170 -11.52 -7.76 -0.31
CA SER A 170 -12.78 -8.05 -1.00
C SER A 170 -13.46 -6.81 -1.60
N PHE A 171 -13.22 -5.62 -1.04
CA PHE A 171 -13.95 -4.41 -1.44
C PHE A 171 -13.68 -3.97 -2.89
N PRO A 172 -12.45 -4.05 -3.43
CA PRO A 172 -12.19 -3.71 -4.83
C PRO A 172 -13.01 -4.58 -5.82
N GLN A 173 -13.23 -5.85 -5.49
CA GLN A 173 -14.09 -6.73 -6.28
C GLN A 173 -15.57 -6.36 -6.12
N LEU A 174 -16.02 -6.13 -4.90
CA LEU A 174 -17.42 -5.79 -4.59
C LEU A 174 -17.91 -4.54 -5.34
N ILE A 175 -17.11 -3.46 -5.38
CA ILE A 175 -17.51 -2.23 -6.08
C ILE A 175 -17.57 -2.40 -7.61
N ARG A 176 -16.82 -3.37 -8.15
CA ARG A 176 -16.86 -3.72 -9.58
C ARG A 176 -18.08 -4.56 -9.91
N GLU A 177 -18.35 -5.58 -9.10
CA GLU A 177 -19.51 -6.46 -9.27
C GLU A 177 -20.82 -5.69 -9.18
N ARG A 178 -20.87 -4.66 -8.32
CA ARG A 178 -22.01 -3.75 -8.20
C ARG A 178 -22.08 -2.68 -9.30
N GLY A 179 -21.12 -2.64 -10.23
CA GLY A 179 -21.10 -1.70 -11.34
C GLY A 179 -20.80 -0.24 -10.94
N TYR A 180 -20.23 0.02 -9.76
CA TYR A 180 -19.88 1.37 -9.30
C TYR A 180 -18.54 1.86 -9.88
N ALA A 181 -17.65 0.93 -10.20
CA ALA A 181 -16.38 1.23 -10.83
C ALA A 181 -15.98 0.14 -11.83
N VAL A 182 -15.23 0.54 -12.86
CA VAL A 182 -14.62 -0.36 -13.83
C VAL A 182 -13.10 -0.29 -13.72
N LYS A 183 -12.43 -1.39 -14.05
CA LYS A 183 -10.96 -1.45 -14.07
C LYS A 183 -10.47 -1.16 -15.49
N GLU A 184 -9.89 0.01 -15.71
CA GLU A 184 -9.31 0.43 -17.00
C GLU A 184 -7.81 0.64 -16.83
N LYS A 185 -6.99 -0.04 -17.66
CA LYS A 185 -5.52 0.07 -17.64
C LYS A 185 -4.89 -0.10 -16.25
N GLY A 186 -5.46 -0.99 -15.42
CA GLY A 186 -4.98 -1.26 -14.05
C GLY A 186 -5.47 -0.29 -12.96
N THR A 187 -6.23 0.74 -13.33
CA THR A 187 -6.79 1.74 -12.40
C THR A 187 -8.31 1.62 -12.29
N PHE A 188 -8.89 2.10 -11.19
CA PHE A 188 -10.32 2.22 -10.98
C PHE A 188 -10.85 3.52 -11.59
N LYS A 189 -11.85 3.39 -12.44
CA LYS A 189 -12.63 4.51 -12.97
C LYS A 189 -14.07 4.37 -12.48
N PRO A 190 -14.61 5.38 -11.78
CA PRO A 190 -16.00 5.34 -11.34
C PRO A 190 -16.93 5.37 -12.55
N THR A 191 -18.03 4.62 -12.48
CA THR A 191 -19.09 4.65 -13.50
C THR A 191 -19.99 5.86 -13.28
N PRO A 192 -20.83 6.26 -14.26
CA PRO A 192 -21.85 7.29 -14.04
C PRO A 192 -22.74 6.97 -12.84
N LEU A 193 -23.14 5.70 -12.68
CA LEU A 193 -23.88 5.21 -11.51
C LEU A 193 -23.10 5.40 -10.21
N GLY A 194 -21.83 4.99 -10.17
CA GLY A 194 -20.99 5.12 -8.99
C GLY A 194 -20.75 6.57 -8.57
N MET A 195 -20.48 7.46 -9.53
CA MET A 195 -20.36 8.90 -9.28
C MET A 195 -21.66 9.45 -8.70
N LYS A 196 -22.80 9.17 -9.37
CA LYS A 196 -24.08 9.72 -8.96
C LYS A 196 -24.52 9.20 -7.59
N LEU A 197 -24.24 7.93 -7.28
CA LEU A 197 -24.49 7.36 -5.95
C LEU A 197 -23.75 8.13 -4.86
N ILE A 198 -22.46 8.41 -5.05
CA ILE A 198 -21.67 9.16 -4.07
C ILE A 198 -22.19 10.60 -3.94
N GLU A 199 -22.48 11.29 -5.05
CA GLU A 199 -23.06 12.64 -5.02
C GLU A 199 -24.37 12.72 -4.23
N VAL A 200 -25.28 11.75 -4.47
CA VAL A 200 -26.57 11.70 -3.75
C VAL A 200 -26.34 11.46 -2.27
N LEU A 201 -25.56 10.45 -1.89
CA LEU A 201 -25.28 10.13 -0.49
C LEU A 201 -24.59 11.30 0.24
N GLU A 202 -23.62 11.95 -0.42
CA GLU A 202 -22.90 13.11 0.13
C GLU A 202 -23.82 14.31 0.33
N SER A 203 -24.75 14.56 -0.61
CA SER A 203 -25.74 15.64 -0.49
C SER A 203 -26.73 15.42 0.67
N ILE A 204 -26.96 14.16 1.05
CA ILE A 204 -27.83 13.79 2.17
C ILE A 204 -27.09 14.02 3.49
N ASP A 205 -25.93 13.37 3.66
CA ASP A 205 -25.03 13.58 4.78
C ASP A 205 -23.60 13.14 4.39
N PRO A 206 -22.59 14.02 4.44
CA PRO A 206 -21.20 13.66 4.13
C PRO A 206 -20.67 12.49 4.96
N LYS A 207 -21.25 12.21 6.14
CA LYS A 207 -20.88 11.05 6.97
C LYS A 207 -21.20 9.70 6.32
N LEU A 208 -22.05 9.65 5.29
CA LEU A 208 -22.39 8.42 4.56
C LEU A 208 -21.28 7.97 3.60
N VAL A 209 -20.48 8.92 3.09
CA VAL A 209 -19.43 8.65 2.10
C VAL A 209 -18.01 8.83 2.65
N THR A 210 -17.87 9.53 3.77
CA THR A 210 -16.56 9.75 4.40
C THR A 210 -16.11 8.57 5.25
N PRO A 211 -14.80 8.29 5.31
CA PRO A 211 -14.26 7.12 6.03
C PRO A 211 -14.49 7.15 7.54
N LYS A 212 -14.70 8.34 8.11
CA LYS A 212 -14.74 8.58 9.56
C LYS A 212 -15.78 7.73 10.28
N THR A 213 -16.98 7.59 9.69
CA THR A 213 -18.06 6.81 10.29
C THR A 213 -17.68 5.35 10.38
N ARG A 214 -17.15 4.77 9.28
CA ARG A 214 -16.73 3.38 9.28
C ARG A 214 -15.57 3.14 10.23
N ARG A 215 -14.57 4.03 10.25
CA ARG A 215 -13.42 3.97 11.16
C ARG A 215 -13.85 3.89 12.62
N ARG A 216 -14.83 4.69 13.05
CA ARG A 216 -15.35 4.64 14.44
C ARG A 216 -15.89 3.26 14.82
N ILE A 217 -16.53 2.56 13.87
CA ILE A 217 -17.03 1.20 14.10
C ILE A 217 -15.86 0.21 14.25
N GLU A 218 -14.84 0.30 13.40
CA GLU A 218 -13.63 -0.52 13.51
C GLU A 218 -12.90 -0.27 14.84
N GLU A 219 -12.80 1.00 15.25
CA GLU A 219 -12.22 1.37 16.55
C GLU A 219 -13.02 0.77 17.71
N MET A 220 -14.36 0.81 17.67
CA MET A 220 -15.19 0.14 18.69
C MET A 220 -14.98 -1.38 18.71
N MET A 221 -14.94 -2.05 17.57
CA MET A 221 -14.66 -3.49 17.50
C MET A 221 -13.28 -3.81 18.12
N SER A 222 -12.26 -3.02 17.81
CA SER A 222 -10.93 -3.18 18.38
C SER A 222 -10.89 -2.94 19.90
N ARG A 223 -11.73 -2.04 20.42
CA ARG A 223 -11.89 -1.83 21.88
C ARG A 223 -12.57 -3.01 22.57
N ILE A 224 -13.52 -3.68 21.91
CA ILE A 224 -14.12 -4.93 22.42
C ILE A 224 -13.06 -6.01 22.52
N GLU A 225 -12.23 -6.19 21.49
CA GLU A 225 -11.15 -7.19 21.47
C GLU A 225 -10.14 -6.99 22.62
N ARG A 226 -9.88 -5.73 22.99
CA ARG A 226 -9.03 -5.39 24.15
C ARG A 226 -9.75 -5.42 25.51
N GLY A 227 -11.05 -5.71 25.53
CA GLY A 227 -11.86 -5.72 26.75
C GLY A 227 -12.11 -4.33 27.35
N GLU A 228 -11.97 -3.25 26.56
CA GLU A 228 -12.12 -1.87 27.02
C GLU A 228 -13.58 -1.39 27.04
N ILE A 229 -14.44 -1.99 26.21
CA ILE A 229 -15.89 -1.78 26.18
C ILE A 229 -16.61 -3.12 25.99
N THR A 230 -17.85 -3.21 26.45
CA THR A 230 -18.67 -4.41 26.21
C THR A 230 -19.25 -4.39 24.80
N TYR A 231 -19.65 -5.57 24.32
CA TYR A 231 -20.36 -5.71 23.06
C TYR A 231 -21.66 -4.90 23.04
N GLU A 232 -22.42 -4.92 24.14
CA GLU A 232 -23.70 -4.22 24.28
C GLU A 232 -23.53 -2.70 24.16
N GLU A 233 -22.51 -2.15 24.84
CA GLU A 233 -22.19 -0.71 24.78
C GLU A 233 -21.79 -0.29 23.36
N ALA A 234 -20.94 -1.09 22.70
CA ALA A 234 -20.53 -0.82 21.32
C ALA A 234 -21.71 -0.89 20.35
N LEU A 235 -22.59 -1.89 20.51
CA LEU A 235 -23.78 -2.08 19.67
C LEU A 235 -24.76 -0.93 19.83
N GLU A 236 -25.00 -0.46 21.07
CA GLU A 236 -25.87 0.69 21.33
C GLU A 236 -25.35 1.95 20.64
N LYS A 237 -24.05 2.26 20.82
CA LYS A 237 -23.39 3.41 20.20
C LYS A 237 -23.44 3.37 18.68
N ALA A 238 -23.06 2.23 18.09
CA ALA A 238 -23.10 2.04 16.64
C ALA A 238 -24.54 2.18 16.11
N THR A 239 -25.51 1.56 16.77
CA THR A 239 -26.91 1.61 16.36
C THR A 239 -27.47 3.03 16.42
N LEU A 240 -27.16 3.79 17.48
CA LEU A 240 -27.60 5.18 17.61
C LEU A 240 -27.06 6.05 16.47
N GLU A 241 -25.77 5.90 16.15
CA GLU A 241 -25.13 6.63 15.06
C GLU A 241 -25.77 6.30 13.70
N TYR A 242 -25.92 5.02 13.36
CA TYR A 242 -26.53 4.61 12.08
C TYR A 242 -28.02 4.93 11.99
N LYS A 243 -28.78 4.84 13.09
CA LYS A 243 -30.20 5.25 13.10
C LYS A 243 -30.36 6.71 12.68
N GLY A 244 -29.48 7.60 13.17
CA GLY A 244 -29.48 9.00 12.77
C GLY A 244 -29.21 9.20 11.27
N LEU A 245 -28.25 8.45 10.72
CA LEU A 245 -27.90 8.51 9.30
C LEU A 245 -29.02 7.93 8.40
N ILE A 246 -29.58 6.78 8.79
CA ILE A 246 -30.67 6.11 8.06
C ILE A 246 -31.92 6.99 8.06
N LYS A 247 -32.25 7.65 9.18
CA LYS A 247 -33.39 8.57 9.24
C LYS A 247 -33.28 9.66 8.18
N LYS A 248 -32.13 10.36 8.13
CA LYS A 248 -31.88 11.41 7.13
C LYS A 248 -31.90 10.87 5.70
N LEU A 249 -31.39 9.65 5.50
CA LEU A 249 -31.41 8.98 4.21
C LEU A 249 -32.84 8.73 3.76
N VAL A 250 -33.66 8.07 4.57
CA VAL A 250 -35.06 7.74 4.23
C VAL A 250 -35.89 9.00 3.98
N GLU A 251 -35.71 10.06 4.78
CA GLU A 251 -36.43 11.33 4.61
C GLU A 251 -36.14 12.03 3.27
N ARG A 252 -34.99 11.75 2.63
CA ARG A 252 -34.51 12.49 1.45
C ARG A 252 -34.26 11.61 0.23
N ILE A 253 -34.30 10.29 0.38
CA ILE A 253 -33.93 9.37 -0.70
C ILE A 253 -34.97 9.38 -1.82
N ASP A 254 -36.26 9.52 -1.52
CA ASP A 254 -37.31 9.51 -2.55
C ASP A 254 -37.21 10.74 -3.46
N GLU A 255 -36.89 11.92 -2.89
CA GLU A 255 -36.62 13.14 -3.65
C GLU A 255 -35.39 12.97 -4.56
N LYS A 256 -34.39 12.23 -4.10
CA LYS A 256 -33.11 12.03 -4.79
C LYS A 256 -33.07 10.77 -5.68
N ALA A 257 -34.05 9.88 -5.56
CA ALA A 257 -34.13 8.62 -6.31
C ALA A 257 -34.32 8.88 -7.81
N ALA A 258 -35.02 9.95 -8.17
CA ALA A 258 -35.14 10.41 -9.55
C ALA A 258 -33.77 10.75 -10.16
N GLU A 259 -32.86 11.33 -9.38
CA GLU A 259 -31.52 11.67 -9.84
C GLU A 259 -30.66 10.40 -10.09
N LEU A 260 -30.82 9.37 -9.26
CA LEU A 260 -30.18 8.06 -9.43
C LEU A 260 -30.71 7.31 -10.66
N ALA A 261 -32.04 7.31 -10.86
CA ALA A 261 -32.68 6.66 -12.00
C ALA A 261 -32.19 7.22 -13.35
N SER A 262 -31.98 8.54 -13.42
CA SER A 262 -31.45 9.19 -14.63
C SER A 262 -30.05 8.70 -15.02
N ALA A 263 -29.21 8.30 -14.08
CA ALA A 263 -27.84 7.81 -14.35
C ALA A 263 -27.80 6.38 -14.89
N ILE A 264 -28.82 5.55 -14.60
CA ILE A 264 -28.94 4.17 -15.09
C ILE A 264 -29.30 4.15 -16.58
N SER A 265 -30.08 5.13 -17.05
CA SER A 265 -30.47 5.26 -18.46
C SER A 265 -29.29 5.53 -19.41
N PHE A 266 -28.20 6.13 -18.91
CA PHE A 266 -26.99 6.39 -19.70
C PHE A 266 -26.02 5.21 -19.79
N THR A 267 -26.16 4.18 -18.95
CA THR A 267 -25.26 3.00 -18.94
C THR A 267 -25.69 1.87 -19.87
N SER A 268 -26.87 1.98 -20.50
CA SER A 268 -27.44 0.97 -21.41
C SER A 268 -27.27 1.30 -22.90
N SER A 269 -26.34 2.19 -23.24
CA SER A 269 -26.00 2.62 -24.62
C SER A 269 -24.51 2.45 -24.87
#